data_AF-A0A9X4NRM2-F1
#
_entry.id   AF-A0A9X4NRM2-F1
#
_cell.length_a   1.000
_cell.length_b   1.000
_cell.length_c   1.000
_cell.angle_alpha   90.00
_cell.angle_beta   90.00
_cell.angle_gamma   90.00
#
_symmetry.space_group_name_H-M   'P 1'
#
loop_
_entity.id
_entity.type
_entity.pdbx_description
1 polymer ?
#
loop_
_entity_poly.entity_id
_entity_poly.type
_entity_poly.pdbx_seq_one_letter_code
_entity_poly.pdbx_strand_id
1 'polypeptide(L)'
;MTTMPITLDQLNTAPLPEAAQMLDGLYEHSPWIAEQALEHRPFASLAALKHTMVRVLDAAGVEPQLALIRAHPELAGKAMVSQSLTAESTHEQTKAGLTHCTPEEFAHIQRLNADYNNKFGFPFILAVRGPRGTGLTKAQIIATFERRLHHPVDFERAECLRNIHRIAEIRLNDKFGFEPTLGNAVWDWHEDLARHTDPGYAELGQLTVTYLTEAHRACAAQLQRQMLAIGFDEAHIDAVGNVVGVYHAGPHPNPLPPAGEGAKTLLTGSHYDTVRNGGKYDGRLGIFVPMACVQQLHTERRRLPFAIEVVGFAEEEGQRYKATFLGSGALTGHVNPTWLDQQDADGITMRAAMQHAGLPATLEAVAALQRDPAKYLASSKCTSNRARCCANSTCRWASSLPSTPACATWAK
;
A
#
# COMPACT_ATOMS: atom_id res chain seq x y z
N MET A 1 8.31 -11.65 -32.86
CA MET A 1 7.46 -10.57 -33.37
C MET A 1 6.85 -9.90 -32.17
N THR A 2 7.22 -8.67 -31.86
CA THR A 2 6.63 -7.91 -30.74
C THR A 2 5.20 -7.57 -31.13
N THR A 3 4.25 -8.36 -30.63
CA THR A 3 2.83 -8.02 -30.70
C THR A 3 2.63 -6.64 -30.09
N MET A 4 1.98 -5.73 -30.81
CA MET A 4 1.68 -4.41 -30.26
C MET A 4 0.90 -4.57 -28.95
N PRO A 5 1.20 -3.78 -27.90
CA PRO A 5 0.51 -3.88 -26.63
C PRO A 5 -0.98 -3.58 -26.79
N ILE A 6 -1.80 -4.36 -26.09
CA ILE A 6 -3.26 -4.18 -26.05
C ILE A 6 -3.57 -2.89 -25.27
N THR A 7 -4.59 -2.16 -25.69
CA THR A 7 -5.09 -0.99 -24.95
C THR A 7 -6.34 -1.34 -24.16
N LEU A 8 -6.59 -0.62 -23.05
CA LEU A 8 -7.78 -0.84 -22.23
C LEU A 8 -9.08 -0.51 -22.99
N ASP A 9 -9.03 0.47 -23.90
CA ASP A 9 -10.16 0.83 -24.75
C ASP A 9 -10.54 -0.30 -25.73
N GLN A 10 -9.53 -0.93 -26.37
CA GLN A 10 -9.75 -2.12 -27.18
C GLN A 10 -10.40 -3.25 -26.37
N LEU A 11 -9.88 -3.53 -25.16
CA LEU A 11 -10.47 -4.56 -24.29
C LEU A 11 -11.93 -4.23 -23.91
N ASN A 12 -12.20 -2.95 -23.61
CA ASN A 12 -13.53 -2.51 -23.19
C ASN A 12 -14.58 -2.58 -24.30
N THR A 13 -14.16 -2.41 -25.56
CA THR A 13 -15.07 -2.30 -26.71
C THR A 13 -15.15 -3.56 -27.57
N ALA A 14 -14.16 -4.46 -27.51
CA ALA A 14 -14.12 -5.68 -28.32
C ALA A 14 -15.26 -6.68 -27.98
N PRO A 15 -15.71 -7.50 -28.94
CA PRO A 15 -16.58 -8.64 -28.68
C PRO A 15 -16.01 -9.56 -27.59
N LEU A 16 -16.88 -10.18 -26.77
CA LEU A 16 -16.46 -11.02 -25.65
C LEU A 16 -15.42 -12.11 -26.02
N PRO A 17 -15.57 -12.87 -27.12
CA PRO A 17 -14.57 -13.87 -27.50
C PRO A 17 -13.19 -13.29 -27.80
N GLU A 18 -13.14 -12.13 -28.47
CA GLU A 18 -11.89 -11.43 -28.78
C GLU A 18 -11.26 -10.86 -27.51
N ALA A 19 -12.05 -10.25 -26.64
CA ALA A 19 -11.60 -9.73 -25.36
C ALA A 19 -11.07 -10.84 -24.44
N ALA A 20 -11.70 -12.03 -24.45
CA ALA A 20 -11.21 -13.19 -23.71
C ALA A 20 -9.85 -13.67 -24.26
N GLN A 21 -9.70 -13.74 -25.58
CA GLN A 21 -8.44 -14.10 -26.23
C GLN A 21 -7.30 -13.13 -25.90
N MET A 22 -7.59 -11.82 -25.76
CA MET A 22 -6.62 -10.82 -25.32
C MET A 22 -6.06 -11.14 -23.93
N LEU A 23 -6.87 -11.70 -23.04
CA LEU A 23 -6.55 -12.03 -21.65
C LEU A 23 -6.13 -13.50 -21.45
N ASP A 24 -5.96 -14.26 -22.52
CA ASP A 24 -5.56 -15.66 -22.44
C ASP A 24 -4.19 -15.84 -21.76
N GLY A 25 -4.03 -16.90 -20.97
CA GLY A 25 -2.79 -17.20 -20.24
C GLY A 25 -2.54 -16.36 -18.97
N LEU A 26 -3.44 -15.45 -18.58
CA LEU A 26 -3.29 -14.70 -17.32
C LEU A 26 -3.33 -15.60 -16.08
N TYR A 27 -4.25 -16.55 -16.06
CA TYR A 27 -4.35 -17.59 -15.03
C TYR A 27 -4.10 -18.94 -15.68
N GLU A 28 -3.20 -19.74 -15.08
CA GLU A 28 -2.78 -21.02 -15.64
C GLU A 28 -3.97 -21.96 -15.85
N HIS A 29 -4.20 -22.36 -17.11
CA HIS A 29 -5.29 -23.25 -17.53
C HIS A 29 -6.69 -22.86 -16.98
N SER A 30 -6.92 -21.59 -16.69
CA SER A 30 -8.14 -21.11 -16.02
C SER A 30 -8.72 -19.84 -16.68
N PRO A 31 -9.08 -19.90 -17.98
CA PRO A 31 -9.57 -18.73 -18.72
C PRO A 31 -10.89 -18.17 -18.17
N TRP A 32 -11.70 -19.03 -17.53
CA TRP A 32 -13.00 -18.68 -16.97
C TRP A 32 -12.97 -17.48 -16.01
N ILE A 33 -11.85 -17.24 -15.32
CA ILE A 33 -11.69 -16.11 -14.39
C ILE A 33 -11.73 -14.78 -15.15
N ALA A 34 -10.98 -14.70 -16.26
CA ALA A 34 -10.95 -13.53 -17.10
C ALA A 34 -12.27 -13.37 -17.87
N GLU A 35 -12.83 -14.47 -18.38
CA GLU A 35 -14.12 -14.48 -19.09
C GLU A 35 -15.26 -13.92 -18.23
N GLN A 36 -15.40 -14.38 -16.99
CA GLN A 36 -16.42 -13.85 -16.07
C GLN A 36 -16.14 -12.40 -15.65
N ALA A 37 -14.87 -12.02 -15.50
CA ALA A 37 -14.53 -10.64 -15.19
C ALA A 37 -14.98 -9.69 -16.32
N LEU A 38 -14.84 -10.09 -17.60
CA LEU A 38 -15.22 -9.29 -18.77
C LEU A 38 -16.71 -8.91 -18.84
N GLU A 39 -17.58 -9.58 -18.09
CA GLU A 39 -18.99 -9.21 -17.93
C GLU A 39 -19.18 -7.86 -17.20
N HIS A 40 -18.15 -7.40 -16.46
CA HIS A 40 -18.18 -6.18 -15.66
C HIS A 40 -17.56 -4.96 -16.37
N ARG A 41 -17.35 -5.05 -17.68
CA ARG A 41 -16.87 -3.93 -18.50
C ARG A 41 -17.87 -2.77 -18.53
N PRO A 42 -17.41 -1.53 -18.76
CA PRO A 42 -16.02 -1.14 -19.02
C PRO A 42 -15.19 -0.97 -17.73
N PHE A 43 -13.89 -1.26 -17.81
CA PHE A 43 -12.95 -1.04 -16.71
C PHE A 43 -12.29 0.33 -16.81
N ALA A 44 -12.13 1.00 -15.67
CA ALA A 44 -11.44 2.28 -15.57
C ALA A 44 -9.91 2.16 -15.59
N SER A 45 -9.36 1.00 -15.21
CA SER A 45 -7.91 0.75 -15.18
C SER A 45 -7.59 -0.74 -15.18
N LEU A 46 -6.33 -1.11 -15.45
CA LEU A 46 -5.85 -2.49 -15.30
C LEU A 46 -5.95 -2.98 -13.85
N ALA A 47 -5.79 -2.09 -12.88
CA ALA A 47 -6.00 -2.41 -11.47
C ALA A 47 -7.47 -2.77 -11.18
N ALA A 48 -8.43 -2.07 -11.81
CA ALA A 48 -9.85 -2.40 -11.68
C ALA A 48 -10.19 -3.75 -12.33
N LEU A 49 -9.62 -4.05 -13.49
CA LEU A 49 -9.72 -5.37 -14.14
C LEU A 49 -9.14 -6.48 -13.24
N LYS A 50 -7.91 -6.31 -12.74
CA LYS A 50 -7.29 -7.25 -11.80
C LYS A 50 -8.16 -7.48 -10.58
N HIS A 51 -8.64 -6.41 -9.94
CA HIS A 51 -9.50 -6.50 -8.78
C HIS A 51 -10.81 -7.25 -9.07
N THR A 52 -11.38 -7.07 -10.27
CA THR A 52 -12.56 -7.83 -10.68
C THR A 52 -12.25 -9.32 -10.81
N MET A 53 -11.12 -9.70 -11.41
CA MET A 53 -10.67 -11.10 -11.48
C MET A 53 -10.43 -11.72 -10.09
N VAL A 54 -9.88 -10.95 -9.15
CA VAL A 54 -9.75 -11.37 -7.74
C VAL A 54 -11.12 -11.69 -7.15
N ARG A 55 -12.09 -10.77 -7.31
CA ARG A 55 -13.46 -10.97 -6.80
C ARG A 55 -14.18 -12.18 -7.42
N VAL A 56 -13.98 -12.42 -8.71
CA VAL A 56 -14.50 -13.60 -9.40
C VAL A 56 -13.96 -14.88 -8.75
N LEU A 57 -12.65 -14.96 -8.53
CA LEU A 57 -12.03 -16.13 -7.91
C LEU A 57 -12.41 -16.30 -6.43
N ASP A 58 -12.55 -15.21 -5.69
CA ASP A 58 -13.02 -15.23 -4.29
C ASP A 58 -14.45 -15.76 -4.21
N ALA A 59 -15.33 -15.34 -5.13
CA ALA A 59 -16.73 -15.76 -5.18
C ALA A 59 -16.92 -17.21 -5.66
N ALA A 60 -15.96 -17.77 -6.40
CA ALA A 60 -16.03 -19.15 -6.90
C ALA A 60 -15.92 -20.23 -5.80
N GLY A 61 -15.41 -19.86 -4.62
CA GLY A 61 -15.25 -20.77 -3.48
C GLY A 61 -13.97 -21.61 -3.53
N VAL A 62 -13.82 -22.51 -2.55
CA VAL A 62 -12.55 -23.20 -2.26
C VAL A 62 -12.15 -24.20 -3.34
N GLU A 63 -13.08 -24.96 -3.91
CA GLU A 63 -12.75 -26.00 -4.91
C GLU A 63 -12.18 -25.40 -6.20
N PRO A 64 -12.78 -24.37 -6.83
CA PRO A 64 -12.16 -23.68 -7.97
C PRO A 64 -10.81 -23.04 -7.65
N GLN A 65 -10.64 -22.52 -6.43
CA GLN A 65 -9.35 -21.98 -5.97
C GLN A 65 -8.28 -23.08 -5.89
N LEU A 66 -8.60 -24.25 -5.33
CA LEU A 66 -7.68 -25.38 -5.26
C LEU A 66 -7.37 -25.94 -6.65
N ALA A 67 -8.37 -26.02 -7.54
CA ALA A 67 -8.18 -26.43 -8.92
C ALA A 67 -7.20 -25.49 -9.65
N LEU A 68 -7.35 -24.18 -9.48
CA LEU A 68 -6.42 -23.18 -10.01
C LEU A 68 -5.00 -23.37 -9.46
N ILE A 69 -4.84 -23.53 -8.14
CA ILE A 69 -3.51 -23.73 -7.54
C ILE A 69 -2.86 -25.00 -8.11
N ARG A 70 -3.61 -26.10 -8.22
CA ARG A 70 -3.12 -27.39 -8.75
C ARG A 70 -2.83 -27.36 -10.25
N ALA A 71 -3.45 -26.45 -11.00
CA ALA A 71 -3.16 -26.27 -12.42
C ALA A 71 -1.77 -25.66 -12.68
N HIS A 72 -1.16 -25.02 -11.68
CA HIS A 72 0.16 -24.42 -11.82
C HIS A 72 1.26 -25.48 -11.71
N PRO A 73 2.30 -25.41 -12.58
CA PRO A 73 3.42 -26.32 -12.52
C PRO A 73 4.27 -26.08 -11.27
N GLU A 74 4.85 -27.16 -10.73
CA GLU A 74 5.79 -27.07 -9.63
C GLU A 74 7.05 -26.29 -10.02
N LEU A 75 7.55 -25.50 -9.06
CA LEU A 75 8.80 -24.78 -9.19
C LEU A 75 9.98 -25.77 -9.22
N ALA A 76 10.79 -25.71 -10.28
CA ALA A 76 11.84 -26.68 -10.57
C ALA A 76 11.37 -28.15 -10.63
N GLY A 77 10.09 -28.38 -10.97
CA GLY A 77 9.49 -29.71 -11.06
C GLY A 77 9.84 -30.48 -12.33
N LYS A 78 9.29 -31.69 -12.46
CA LYS A 78 9.53 -32.59 -13.61
C LYS A 78 9.23 -31.92 -14.96
N ALA A 79 8.22 -31.05 -15.03
CA ALA A 79 7.86 -30.30 -16.23
C ALA A 79 8.97 -29.35 -16.72
N MET A 80 9.76 -28.79 -15.80
CA MET A 80 10.94 -27.99 -16.15
C MET A 80 12.04 -28.86 -16.74
N VAL A 81 12.25 -30.05 -16.16
CA VAL A 81 13.25 -31.03 -16.64
C VAL A 81 12.85 -31.60 -18.00
N SER A 82 11.56 -31.82 -18.25
CA SER A 82 11.03 -32.32 -19.52
C SER A 82 10.67 -31.23 -20.54
N GLN A 83 10.95 -29.95 -20.26
CA GLN A 83 10.62 -28.81 -21.13
C GLN A 83 9.14 -28.72 -21.56
N SER A 84 8.22 -29.19 -20.73
CA SER A 84 6.78 -29.27 -21.03
C SER A 84 5.95 -28.18 -20.33
N LEU A 85 6.58 -27.07 -19.94
CA LEU A 85 5.93 -25.92 -19.33
C LEU A 85 5.24 -25.05 -20.40
N THR A 86 4.21 -24.28 -20.01
CA THR A 86 3.67 -23.20 -20.84
C THR A 86 4.76 -22.17 -21.16
N ALA A 87 4.56 -21.39 -22.24
CA ALA A 87 5.55 -20.41 -22.68
C ALA A 87 5.83 -19.37 -21.57
N GLU A 88 4.78 -18.95 -20.88
CA GLU A 88 4.80 -18.04 -19.74
C GLU A 88 5.61 -18.63 -18.58
N SER A 89 5.27 -19.86 -18.15
CA SER A 89 5.95 -20.54 -17.05
C SER A 89 7.43 -20.81 -17.34
N THR A 90 7.78 -21.14 -18.59
CA THR A 90 9.17 -21.33 -19.02
C THR A 90 9.98 -20.04 -18.89
N HIS A 91 9.41 -18.91 -19.34
CA HIS A 91 10.06 -17.61 -19.26
C HIS A 91 10.27 -17.18 -17.79
N GLU A 92 9.26 -17.37 -16.95
CA GLU A 92 9.28 -17.02 -15.54
C GLU A 92 10.35 -17.81 -14.75
N GLN A 93 10.40 -19.13 -14.90
CA GLN A 93 11.36 -19.98 -14.15
C GLN A 93 12.81 -19.82 -14.65
N THR A 94 13.01 -19.60 -15.96
CA THR A 94 14.35 -19.35 -16.53
C THR A 94 14.93 -18.05 -15.98
N LYS A 95 14.13 -16.98 -15.92
CA LYS A 95 14.56 -15.67 -15.42
C LYS A 95 14.93 -15.67 -13.94
N ALA A 96 14.35 -16.59 -13.16
CA ALA A 96 14.66 -16.78 -11.74
C ALA A 96 15.96 -17.58 -11.49
N GLY A 97 16.64 -18.04 -12.55
CA GLY A 97 17.89 -18.80 -12.44
C GLY A 97 17.72 -20.22 -11.88
N LEU A 98 16.48 -20.72 -11.82
CA LEU A 98 16.16 -22.06 -11.32
C LEU A 98 16.60 -23.18 -12.29
N THR A 99 16.88 -22.82 -13.54
CA THR A 99 17.49 -23.70 -14.54
C THR A 99 18.99 -23.93 -14.31
N HIS A 100 19.62 -23.20 -13.37
CA HIS A 100 21.05 -23.27 -13.06
C HIS A 100 21.28 -23.61 -11.57
N CYS A 101 20.56 -24.59 -11.04
CA CYS A 101 20.76 -25.09 -9.67
C CYS A 101 21.96 -26.04 -9.58
N THR A 102 22.71 -25.99 -8.47
CA THR A 102 23.64 -27.08 -8.14
C THR A 102 22.86 -28.35 -7.79
N PRO A 103 23.48 -29.54 -7.85
CA PRO A 103 22.82 -30.79 -7.45
C PRO A 103 22.22 -30.75 -6.03
N GLU A 104 22.93 -30.12 -5.08
CA GLU A 104 22.50 -29.99 -3.69
C GLU A 104 21.29 -29.06 -3.55
N GLU A 105 21.31 -27.91 -4.24
CA GLU A 105 20.19 -26.97 -4.28
C GLU A 105 18.96 -27.63 -4.90
N PHE A 106 19.14 -28.36 -6.00
CA PHE A 106 18.04 -29.07 -6.66
C PHE A 106 17.46 -30.15 -5.74
N ALA A 107 18.30 -30.95 -5.08
CA ALA A 107 17.85 -31.95 -4.11
C ALA A 107 17.12 -31.31 -2.93
N HIS A 108 17.54 -30.13 -2.47
CA HIS A 108 16.86 -29.39 -1.42
C HIS A 108 15.48 -28.89 -1.86
N ILE A 109 15.36 -28.29 -3.04
CA ILE A 109 14.07 -27.86 -3.60
C ILE A 109 13.12 -29.07 -3.80
N GLN A 110 13.63 -30.22 -4.26
CA GLN A 110 12.83 -31.44 -4.39
C GLN A 110 12.28 -31.92 -3.03
N ARG A 111 13.09 -31.87 -1.97
CA ARG A 111 12.61 -32.18 -0.60
C ARG A 111 11.53 -31.20 -0.16
N LEU A 112 11.73 -29.90 -0.37
CA LEU A 112 10.74 -28.88 -0.03
C LEU A 112 9.42 -29.07 -0.79
N ASN A 113 9.48 -29.39 -2.09
CA ASN A 113 8.28 -29.73 -2.87
C ASN A 113 7.55 -30.95 -2.30
N ALA A 114 8.27 -32.01 -1.92
CA ALA A 114 7.67 -33.20 -1.32
C ALA A 114 7.00 -32.89 0.03
N ASP A 115 7.71 -32.20 0.94
CA ASP A 115 7.19 -31.84 2.26
C ASP A 115 5.98 -30.90 2.16
N TYR A 116 6.02 -29.95 1.24
CA TYR A 116 4.93 -29.00 0.99
C TYR A 116 3.69 -29.69 0.43
N ASN A 117 3.84 -30.54 -0.60
CA ASN A 117 2.72 -31.31 -1.14
C ASN A 117 2.12 -32.25 -0.09
N ASN A 118 2.94 -32.91 0.71
CA ASN A 118 2.47 -33.78 1.80
C ASN A 118 1.66 -33.01 2.85
N LYS A 119 2.05 -31.77 3.17
CA LYS A 119 1.36 -30.95 4.16
C LYS A 119 0.09 -30.28 3.63
N PHE A 120 0.14 -29.70 2.43
CA PHE A 120 -0.90 -28.81 1.93
C PHE A 120 -1.78 -29.43 0.84
N GLY A 121 -1.31 -30.47 0.13
CA GLY A 121 -2.08 -31.14 -0.93
C GLY A 121 -2.23 -30.33 -2.22
N PHE A 122 -1.35 -29.35 -2.43
CA PHE A 122 -1.25 -28.52 -3.64
C PHE A 122 0.20 -28.00 -3.80
N PRO A 123 0.63 -27.60 -5.02
CA PRO A 123 2.00 -27.17 -5.28
C PRO A 123 2.33 -25.82 -4.63
N PHE A 124 3.62 -25.59 -4.36
CA PHE A 124 4.12 -24.30 -3.89
C PHE A 124 4.13 -23.28 -5.03
N ILE A 125 3.41 -22.17 -4.85
CA ILE A 125 3.32 -21.09 -5.83
C ILE A 125 3.96 -19.81 -5.32
N LEU A 126 4.86 -19.26 -6.11
CA LEU A 126 5.54 -17.99 -5.84
C LEU A 126 5.66 -17.18 -7.13
N ALA A 127 5.33 -15.89 -7.08
CA ALA A 127 5.59 -14.99 -8.18
C ALA A 127 7.11 -14.73 -8.30
N VAL A 128 7.83 -15.58 -9.04
CA VAL A 128 9.30 -15.57 -9.10
C VAL A 128 9.90 -14.30 -9.73
N ARG A 129 9.11 -13.55 -10.51
CA ARG A 129 9.47 -12.22 -10.99
C ARG A 129 9.46 -11.16 -9.87
N GLY A 130 9.05 -11.54 -8.66
CA GLY A 130 9.05 -10.68 -7.48
C GLY A 130 8.01 -9.56 -7.55
N PRO A 131 7.93 -8.72 -6.50
CA PRO A 131 6.91 -7.68 -6.38
C PRO A 131 7.05 -6.55 -7.41
N ARG A 132 8.26 -6.37 -7.99
CA ARG A 132 8.56 -5.33 -9.00
C ARG A 132 8.80 -5.88 -10.41
N GLY A 133 8.64 -7.19 -10.63
CA GLY A 133 8.92 -7.79 -11.94
C GLY A 133 10.41 -8.00 -12.27
N THR A 134 11.32 -7.62 -11.36
CA THR A 134 12.78 -7.67 -11.49
C THR A 134 13.41 -9.04 -11.23
N GLY A 135 12.64 -9.99 -10.68
CA GLY A 135 13.12 -11.32 -10.28
C GLY A 135 13.46 -11.41 -8.79
N LEU A 136 13.16 -12.58 -8.22
CA LEU A 136 13.68 -13.00 -6.92
C LEU A 136 14.98 -13.79 -7.13
N THR A 137 15.92 -13.63 -6.20
CA THR A 137 17.11 -14.49 -6.18
C THR A 137 16.73 -15.90 -5.75
N LYS A 138 17.52 -16.89 -6.17
CA LYS A 138 17.34 -18.28 -5.74
C LYS A 138 17.28 -18.44 -4.21
N ALA A 139 18.17 -17.72 -3.50
CA ALA A 139 18.18 -17.70 -2.03
C ALA A 139 16.87 -17.15 -1.44
N GLN A 140 16.30 -16.08 -2.02
CA GLN A 140 15.01 -15.54 -1.60
C GLN A 140 13.86 -16.52 -1.85
N ILE A 141 13.89 -17.25 -2.97
CA ILE A 141 12.89 -18.27 -3.30
C ILE A 141 12.93 -19.39 -2.27
N ILE A 142 14.12 -19.97 -2.01
CA ILE A 142 14.31 -21.05 -1.03
C ILE A 142 13.88 -20.60 0.36
N ALA A 143 14.37 -19.45 0.85
CA ALA A 143 13.99 -18.93 2.16
C ALA A 143 12.49 -18.67 2.29
N THR A 144 11.84 -18.22 1.21
CA THR A 144 10.37 -18.04 1.19
C THR A 144 9.65 -19.37 1.27
N PHE A 145 10.16 -20.39 0.57
CA PHE A 145 9.62 -21.75 0.58
C PHE A 145 9.70 -22.36 1.98
N GLU A 146 10.89 -22.34 2.59
CA GLU A 146 11.12 -22.84 3.96
C GLU A 146 10.20 -22.14 4.96
N ARG A 147 10.12 -20.81 4.93
CA ARG A 147 9.25 -20.03 5.83
C ARG A 147 7.78 -20.40 5.67
N ARG A 148 7.29 -20.51 4.43
CA ARG A 148 5.88 -20.80 4.13
C ARG A 148 5.47 -22.23 4.48
N LEU A 149 6.42 -23.17 4.52
CA LEU A 149 6.15 -24.53 4.98
C LEU A 149 5.62 -24.57 6.42
N HIS A 150 5.89 -23.54 7.24
CA HIS A 150 5.41 -23.45 8.62
C HIS A 150 4.00 -22.85 8.75
N HIS A 151 3.38 -22.35 7.67
CA HIS A 151 2.06 -21.72 7.75
C HIS A 151 0.93 -22.72 8.08
N PRO A 152 -0.18 -22.24 8.67
CA PRO A 152 -1.46 -22.95 8.67
C PRO A 152 -2.01 -23.13 7.25
N VAL A 153 -2.74 -24.22 7.00
CA VAL A 153 -3.20 -24.61 5.65
C VAL A 153 -4.07 -23.53 4.99
N ASP A 154 -5.06 -22.98 5.70
CA ASP A 154 -5.92 -21.93 5.13
C ASP A 154 -5.17 -20.63 4.82
N PHE A 155 -4.21 -20.28 5.67
CA PHE A 155 -3.36 -19.12 5.43
C PHE A 155 -2.47 -19.33 4.20
N GLU A 156 -1.91 -20.52 4.04
CA GLU A 156 -1.06 -20.85 2.91
C GLU A 156 -1.84 -20.92 1.59
N ARG A 157 -3.08 -21.42 1.60
CA ARG A 157 -3.98 -21.33 0.42
C ARG A 157 -4.15 -19.88 -0.01
N ALA A 158 -4.48 -18.99 0.93
CA ALA A 158 -4.62 -17.57 0.65
C ALA A 158 -3.31 -16.94 0.15
N GLU A 159 -2.16 -17.36 0.67
CA GLU A 159 -0.84 -16.94 0.19
C GLU A 159 -0.55 -17.39 -1.25
N CYS A 160 -0.89 -18.62 -1.60
CA CYS A 160 -0.79 -19.12 -2.98
C CYS A 160 -1.65 -18.28 -3.93
N LEU A 161 -2.92 -18.02 -3.58
CA LEU A 161 -3.80 -17.18 -4.39
C LEU A 161 -3.25 -15.76 -4.57
N ARG A 162 -2.69 -15.14 -3.51
CA ARG A 162 -2.02 -13.83 -3.62
C ARG A 162 -0.85 -13.87 -4.62
N ASN A 163 -0.07 -14.94 -4.63
CA ASN A 163 1.01 -15.12 -5.59
C ASN A 163 0.50 -15.33 -7.02
N ILE A 164 -0.59 -16.09 -7.20
CA ILE A 164 -1.22 -16.28 -8.51
C ILE A 164 -1.78 -14.95 -9.05
N HIS A 165 -2.47 -14.16 -8.22
CA HIS A 165 -2.92 -12.82 -8.61
C HIS A 165 -1.77 -11.87 -8.96
N ARG A 166 -0.60 -12.05 -8.33
CA ARG A 166 0.61 -11.30 -8.69
C ARG A 166 1.18 -11.75 -10.03
N ILE A 167 1.21 -13.05 -10.31
CA ILE A 167 1.60 -13.59 -11.63
C ILE A 167 0.66 -13.04 -12.71
N ALA A 168 -0.65 -13.13 -12.49
CA ALA A 168 -1.66 -12.60 -13.41
C ALA A 168 -1.51 -11.09 -13.64
N GLU A 169 -1.22 -10.29 -12.60
CA GLU A 169 -0.93 -8.85 -12.75
C GLU A 169 0.29 -8.59 -13.62
N ILE A 170 1.36 -9.35 -13.42
CA ILE A 170 2.59 -9.20 -14.20
C ILE A 170 2.35 -9.55 -15.67
N ARG A 171 1.66 -10.66 -15.94
CA ARG A 171 1.28 -11.07 -17.30
C ARG A 171 0.34 -10.05 -17.96
N LEU A 172 -0.60 -9.49 -17.18
CA LEU A 172 -1.50 -8.43 -17.65
C LEU A 172 -0.72 -7.17 -18.02
N ASN A 173 0.22 -6.76 -17.17
CA ASN A 173 1.09 -5.62 -17.43
C ASN A 173 1.91 -5.81 -18.71
N ASP A 174 2.49 -7.00 -18.92
CA ASP A 174 3.26 -7.30 -20.14
C ASP A 174 2.37 -7.20 -21.41
N LYS A 175 1.16 -7.77 -21.38
CA LYS A 175 0.20 -7.75 -22.50
C LYS A 175 -0.24 -6.33 -22.89
N PHE A 176 -0.35 -5.44 -21.91
CA PHE A 176 -0.77 -4.05 -22.11
C PHE A 176 0.42 -3.08 -22.21
N GLY A 177 1.66 -3.58 -22.13
CA GLY A 177 2.86 -2.74 -22.10
C GLY A 177 2.85 -1.73 -20.94
N PHE A 178 2.20 -2.08 -19.82
CA PHE A 178 2.01 -1.19 -18.68
C PHE A 178 3.06 -1.45 -17.61
N GLU A 179 3.63 -0.37 -17.06
CA GLU A 179 4.52 -0.43 -15.91
C GLU A 179 3.94 0.38 -14.74
N PRO A 180 3.83 -0.18 -13.52
CA PRO A 180 3.25 0.51 -12.37
C PRO A 180 4.25 1.49 -11.72
N THR A 181 4.72 2.48 -12.48
CA THR A 181 5.80 3.41 -12.08
C THR A 181 5.49 4.20 -10.81
N LEU A 182 4.23 4.65 -10.63
CA LEU A 182 3.82 5.33 -9.39
C LEU A 182 3.87 4.41 -8.16
N GLY A 183 3.47 3.14 -8.32
CA GLY A 183 3.58 2.15 -7.24
C GLY A 183 5.03 1.82 -6.89
N ASN A 184 5.92 1.79 -7.91
CA ASN A 184 7.36 1.66 -7.73
C ASN A 184 7.96 2.85 -6.96
N ALA A 185 7.55 4.08 -7.27
CA ALA A 185 8.01 5.27 -6.54
C ALA A 185 7.58 5.24 -5.07
N VAL A 186 6.32 4.89 -4.79
CA VAL A 186 5.82 4.71 -3.41
C VAL A 186 6.63 3.66 -2.67
N TRP A 187 6.95 2.54 -3.32
CA TRP A 187 7.82 1.52 -2.75
C TRP A 187 9.19 2.06 -2.38
N ASP A 188 9.84 2.77 -3.31
CA ASP A 188 11.17 3.34 -3.11
C ASP A 188 11.16 4.37 -1.96
N TRP A 189 10.11 5.18 -1.84
CA TRP A 189 9.92 6.08 -0.70
C TRP A 189 9.81 5.37 0.65
N HIS A 190 9.17 4.20 0.69
CA HIS A 190 9.14 3.36 1.88
C HIS A 190 10.51 2.82 2.26
N GLU A 191 11.29 2.32 1.31
CA GLU A 191 12.67 1.87 1.57
C GLU A 191 13.53 3.02 2.08
N ASP A 192 13.38 4.19 1.46
CA ASP A 192 14.16 5.38 1.80
C ASP A 192 13.83 5.90 3.20
N LEU A 193 12.56 5.97 3.56
CA LEU A 193 12.14 6.41 4.89
C LEU A 193 12.48 5.37 5.97
N ALA A 194 12.49 4.08 5.63
CA ALA A 194 12.82 3.00 6.57
C ALA A 194 14.30 2.97 6.98
N ARG A 195 15.17 3.75 6.33
CA ARG A 195 16.57 3.95 6.76
C ARG A 195 16.66 4.67 8.10
N HIS A 196 15.64 5.43 8.49
CA HIS A 196 15.54 6.05 9.80
C HIS A 196 14.87 5.08 10.77
N THR A 197 15.66 4.55 11.70
CA THR A 197 15.21 3.62 12.74
C THR A 197 16.00 3.87 14.02
N ASP A 198 15.37 3.67 15.17
CA ASP A 198 15.97 3.92 16.47
C ASP A 198 17.14 2.95 16.74
N PRO A 199 18.23 3.41 17.39
CA PRO A 199 19.33 2.55 17.82
C PRO A 199 18.86 1.39 18.70
N GLY A 200 19.55 0.26 18.63
CA GLY A 200 19.19 -0.99 19.30
C GLY A 200 18.21 -1.87 18.51
N TYR A 201 17.49 -1.30 17.54
CA TYR A 201 16.63 -2.02 16.60
C TYR A 201 17.25 -2.09 15.20
N ALA A 202 17.92 -1.02 14.79
CA ALA A 202 18.60 -0.89 13.50
C ALA A 202 19.59 -2.04 13.24
N GLU A 203 20.40 -2.36 14.24
CA GLU A 203 21.45 -3.38 14.21
C GLU A 203 20.88 -4.80 14.10
N LEU A 204 19.61 -4.97 14.48
CA LEU A 204 18.85 -6.21 14.35
C LEU A 204 18.07 -6.30 13.02
N GLY A 205 18.21 -5.29 12.14
CA GLY A 205 17.42 -5.18 10.91
C GLY A 205 15.94 -4.89 11.16
N GLN A 206 15.60 -4.35 12.33
CA GLN A 206 14.24 -4.02 12.73
C GLN A 206 13.96 -2.53 12.50
N LEU A 207 12.70 -2.21 12.18
CA LEU A 207 12.23 -0.83 12.02
C LEU A 207 11.44 -0.40 13.25
N THR A 208 11.96 0.59 13.96
CA THR A 208 11.27 1.27 15.07
C THR A 208 11.49 2.77 14.93
N VAL A 209 10.42 3.56 14.95
CA VAL A 209 10.52 5.02 14.97
C VAL A 209 9.63 5.56 16.08
N THR A 210 10.27 6.01 17.14
CA THR A 210 9.61 6.45 18.38
C THR A 210 9.50 7.98 18.41
N TYR A 211 8.39 8.52 18.91
CA TYR A 211 8.12 9.97 18.90
C TYR A 211 9.29 10.83 19.43
N LEU A 212 9.69 11.82 18.62
CA LEU A 212 10.73 12.81 18.87
C LEU A 212 12.14 12.27 19.14
N THR A 213 12.41 10.99 18.86
CA THR A 213 13.79 10.51 18.73
C THR A 213 14.46 11.12 17.49
N GLU A 214 15.76 10.90 17.34
CA GLU A 214 16.49 11.34 16.15
C GLU A 214 15.91 10.75 14.86
N ALA A 215 15.58 9.44 14.86
CA ALA A 215 14.96 8.78 13.72
C ALA A 215 13.61 9.39 13.35
N HIS A 216 12.78 9.71 14.34
CA HIS A 216 11.47 10.35 14.12
C HIS A 216 11.59 11.75 13.52
N ARG A 217 12.51 12.58 14.05
CA ARG A 217 12.79 13.91 13.49
C ARG A 217 13.37 13.82 12.08
N ALA A 218 14.22 12.83 11.81
CA ALA A 218 14.77 12.59 10.48
C ALA A 218 13.69 12.16 9.48
N CYS A 219 12.75 11.29 9.87
CA CYS A 219 11.56 10.97 9.09
C CYS A 219 10.74 12.22 8.78
N ALA A 220 10.44 13.04 9.79
CA ALA A 220 9.62 14.24 9.63
C ALA A 220 10.25 15.22 8.63
N ALA A 221 11.55 15.49 8.79
CA ALA A 221 12.30 16.38 7.91
C ALA A 221 12.40 15.82 6.47
N GLN A 222 12.55 14.50 6.31
CA GLN A 222 12.56 13.88 4.98
C GLN A 222 11.20 13.98 4.29
N LEU A 223 10.11 13.66 5.00
CA LEU A 223 8.76 13.78 4.47
C LEU A 223 8.45 15.21 4.04
N GLN A 224 8.79 16.21 4.86
CA GLN A 224 8.59 17.63 4.53
C GLN A 224 9.32 18.01 3.23
N ARG A 225 10.63 17.69 3.13
CA ARG A 225 11.42 17.97 1.93
C ARG A 225 10.84 17.28 0.70
N GLN A 226 10.40 16.04 0.87
CA GLN A 226 9.86 15.23 -0.21
C GLN A 226 8.51 15.76 -0.70
N MET A 227 7.61 16.18 0.20
CA MET A 227 6.34 16.84 -0.17
C MET A 227 6.60 18.06 -1.07
N LEU A 228 7.53 18.94 -0.69
CA LEU A 228 7.92 20.08 -1.53
C LEU A 228 8.48 19.62 -2.88
N ALA A 229 9.38 18.64 -2.88
CA ALA A 229 10.04 18.15 -4.10
C ALA A 229 9.07 17.53 -5.12
N ILE A 230 7.96 16.94 -4.68
CA ILE A 230 6.97 16.31 -5.56
C ILE A 230 5.81 17.24 -5.94
N GLY A 231 5.85 18.50 -5.51
CA GLY A 231 4.99 19.55 -6.03
C GLY A 231 3.83 19.99 -5.14
N PHE A 232 3.88 19.70 -3.84
CA PHE A 232 3.06 20.43 -2.86
C PHE A 232 3.45 21.91 -2.86
N ASP A 233 2.48 22.80 -2.69
CA ASP A 233 2.71 24.25 -2.66
C ASP A 233 3.31 24.68 -1.30
N GLU A 234 2.95 23.98 -0.21
CA GLU A 234 3.46 24.20 1.14
C GLU A 234 3.78 22.87 1.82
N ALA A 235 4.83 22.85 2.65
CA ALA A 235 5.06 21.76 3.59
C ALA A 235 5.76 22.24 4.87
N HIS A 236 5.23 21.88 6.03
CA HIS A 236 5.78 22.26 7.33
C HIS A 236 5.64 21.16 8.38
N ILE A 237 6.42 21.27 9.44
CA ILE A 237 6.28 20.47 10.65
C ILE A 237 5.53 21.31 11.68
N ASP A 238 4.42 20.80 12.20
CA ASP A 238 3.55 21.54 13.12
C ASP A 238 4.01 21.47 14.58
N ALA A 239 3.28 22.12 15.49
CA ALA A 239 3.67 22.24 16.90
C ALA A 239 3.73 20.91 17.68
N VAL A 240 3.12 19.82 17.18
CA VAL A 240 3.23 18.46 17.76
C VAL A 240 4.12 17.54 16.93
N GLY A 241 4.71 18.06 15.84
CA GLY A 241 5.61 17.33 14.97
C GLY A 241 4.92 16.68 13.76
N ASN A 242 3.63 16.89 13.52
CA ASN A 242 3.01 16.35 12.30
C ASN A 242 3.66 17.00 11.07
N VAL A 243 3.80 16.25 10.00
CA VAL A 243 4.25 16.78 8.71
C VAL A 243 3.01 17.10 7.87
N VAL A 244 2.81 18.36 7.54
CA VAL A 244 1.64 18.84 6.82
C VAL A 244 2.06 19.34 5.45
N GLY A 245 1.60 18.69 4.39
CA GLY A 245 1.74 19.15 3.01
C GLY A 245 0.42 19.66 2.46
N VAL A 246 0.41 20.83 1.83
CA VAL A 246 -0.78 21.41 1.18
C VAL A 246 -0.57 21.59 -0.32
N TYR A 247 -1.50 21.08 -1.12
CA TYR A 247 -1.61 21.32 -2.55
C TYR A 247 -2.87 22.16 -2.80
N HIS A 248 -2.69 23.39 -3.25
CA HIS A 248 -3.75 24.39 -3.33
C HIS A 248 -4.81 24.06 -4.37
N ALA A 249 -6.02 24.57 -4.14
CA ALA A 249 -7.08 24.52 -5.13
C ALA A 249 -6.72 25.36 -6.36
N GLY A 250 -7.20 24.94 -7.52
CA GLY A 250 -7.18 25.73 -8.74
C GLY A 250 -8.42 26.62 -8.86
N PRO A 251 -8.53 27.39 -9.95
CA PRO A 251 -9.72 28.14 -10.26
C PRO A 251 -10.93 27.19 -10.32
N HIS A 252 -12.01 27.54 -9.62
CA HIS A 252 -13.22 26.73 -9.61
C HIS A 252 -13.96 26.91 -10.97
N PRO A 253 -14.41 25.84 -11.64
CA PRO A 253 -15.14 25.95 -12.92
C PRO A 253 -16.51 26.61 -12.77
N ASN A 254 -17.03 26.70 -11.55
CA ASN A 254 -18.22 27.46 -11.20
C ASN A 254 -17.81 28.62 -10.26
N PRO A 255 -18.05 29.90 -10.59
CA PRO A 255 -17.60 30.98 -9.72
C PRO A 255 -18.30 30.89 -8.36
N LEU A 256 -17.50 30.71 -7.30
CA LEU A 256 -17.79 31.00 -5.89
C LEU A 256 -18.65 29.98 -5.11
N PRO A 257 -18.20 29.45 -3.95
CA PRO A 257 -18.96 29.66 -2.73
C PRO A 257 -18.94 31.15 -2.36
N PRO A 258 -20.00 31.68 -1.73
CA PRO A 258 -20.19 33.13 -1.52
C PRO A 258 -18.95 33.85 -0.99
N ALA A 259 -18.81 35.13 -1.36
CA ALA A 259 -17.66 35.98 -1.03
C ALA A 259 -17.28 35.87 0.45
N GLY A 260 -16.07 35.36 0.73
CA GLY A 260 -15.54 35.11 2.07
C GLY A 260 -15.19 33.66 2.36
N GLU A 261 -15.70 32.70 1.57
CA GLU A 261 -15.35 31.29 1.70
C GLU A 261 -14.26 30.91 0.69
N GLY A 262 -13.05 30.64 1.18
CA GLY A 262 -11.98 30.06 0.37
C GLY A 262 -12.36 28.66 -0.13
N ALA A 263 -11.59 28.12 -1.09
CA ALA A 263 -11.78 26.73 -1.52
C ALA A 263 -11.64 25.77 -0.33
N LYS A 264 -12.55 24.81 -0.22
CA LYS A 264 -12.49 23.78 0.83
C LYS A 264 -11.29 22.85 0.63
N THR A 265 -10.94 22.12 1.68
CA THR A 265 -9.80 21.20 1.70
C THR A 265 -10.25 19.75 1.87
N LEU A 266 -9.63 18.82 1.15
CA LEU A 266 -9.70 17.38 1.41
C LEU A 266 -8.48 16.98 2.24
N LEU A 267 -8.71 16.54 3.48
CA LEU A 267 -7.63 16.07 4.35
C LEU A 267 -7.48 14.56 4.25
N THR A 268 -6.25 14.10 4.05
CA THR A 268 -5.91 12.68 4.14
C THR A 268 -4.55 12.49 4.80
N GLY A 269 -4.24 11.28 5.23
CA GLY A 269 -2.96 11.01 5.87
C GLY A 269 -2.99 9.79 6.76
N SER A 270 -1.86 9.58 7.43
CA SER A 270 -1.64 8.50 8.38
C SER A 270 -0.38 8.78 9.18
N HIS A 271 0.04 7.86 10.02
CA HIS A 271 1.19 8.06 10.89
C HIS A 271 2.52 7.60 10.29
N TYR A 272 3.63 8.11 10.83
CA TYR A 272 4.99 7.73 10.41
C TYR A 272 5.88 7.22 11.55
N ASP A 273 5.43 7.35 12.80
CA ASP A 273 5.92 6.54 13.93
C ASP A 273 5.54 5.08 13.73
N THR A 274 6.26 4.18 14.38
CA THR A 274 5.99 2.75 14.29
C THR A 274 6.05 2.11 15.66
N VAL A 275 5.26 1.05 15.87
CA VAL A 275 5.56 0.12 16.94
C VAL A 275 6.91 -0.56 16.72
N ARG A 276 7.43 -1.24 17.75
CA ARG A 276 8.67 -2.01 17.66
C ARG A 276 8.56 -3.05 16.56
N ASN A 277 9.43 -2.93 15.56
CA ASN A 277 9.42 -3.80 14.38
C ASN A 277 8.04 -3.83 13.65
N GLY A 278 7.31 -2.71 13.62
CA GLY A 278 5.98 -2.59 13.01
C GLY A 278 5.94 -2.71 11.48
N GLY A 279 7.11 -2.71 10.84
CA GLY A 279 7.24 -2.85 9.39
C GLY A 279 7.12 -1.51 8.66
N LYS A 280 7.70 -1.44 7.46
CA LYS A 280 7.88 -0.19 6.71
C LYS A 280 6.62 0.40 6.08
N TYR A 281 5.58 -0.40 5.92
CA TYR A 281 4.34 0.03 5.25
C TYR A 281 3.27 0.54 6.21
N ASP A 282 3.36 0.15 7.48
CA ASP A 282 2.34 0.48 8.45
C ASP A 282 2.34 1.98 8.76
N GLY A 283 1.15 2.58 8.78
CA GLY A 283 0.94 4.03 8.72
C GLY A 283 1.38 4.68 7.41
N ARG A 284 2.68 4.60 7.11
CA ARG A 284 3.40 5.31 6.05
C ARG A 284 2.76 5.18 4.65
N LEU A 285 2.12 4.04 4.35
CA LEU A 285 1.45 3.85 3.06
C LEU A 285 0.30 4.85 2.87
N GLY A 286 -0.40 5.17 3.96
CA GLY A 286 -1.46 6.17 3.98
C GLY A 286 -0.98 7.62 3.82
N ILE A 287 0.34 7.85 3.86
CA ILE A 287 0.98 9.14 3.55
C ILE A 287 1.48 9.13 2.10
N PHE A 288 2.19 8.09 1.70
CA PHE A 288 2.85 8.04 0.39
C PHE A 288 1.88 7.86 -0.79
N VAL A 289 0.77 7.13 -0.62
CA VAL A 289 -0.24 6.99 -1.68
C VAL A 289 -0.85 8.36 -2.05
N PRO A 290 -1.39 9.18 -1.13
CA PRO A 290 -1.89 10.49 -1.50
C PRO A 290 -0.79 11.47 -1.96
N MET A 291 0.45 11.33 -1.47
CA MET A 291 1.60 12.06 -2.03
C MET A 291 1.82 11.73 -3.51
N ALA A 292 1.73 10.45 -3.92
CA ALA A 292 1.84 10.07 -5.33
C ALA A 292 0.69 10.63 -6.18
N CYS A 293 -0.52 10.73 -5.63
CA CYS A 293 -1.64 11.41 -6.29
C CYS A 293 -1.34 12.91 -6.53
N VAL A 294 -0.79 13.61 -5.53
CA VAL A 294 -0.38 15.01 -5.67
C VAL A 294 0.75 15.15 -6.69
N GLN A 295 1.74 14.27 -6.67
CA GLN A 295 2.82 14.26 -7.66
C GLN A 295 2.28 14.13 -9.09
N GLN A 296 1.31 13.23 -9.31
CA GLN A 296 0.68 13.06 -10.61
C GLN A 296 -0.10 14.31 -11.03
N LEU A 297 -0.90 14.89 -10.12
CA LEU A 297 -1.63 16.14 -10.37
C LEU A 297 -0.69 17.29 -10.74
N HIS A 298 0.42 17.42 -10.01
CA HIS A 298 1.43 18.43 -10.27
C HIS A 298 2.11 18.22 -11.62
N THR A 299 2.50 16.99 -11.95
CA THR A 299 3.13 16.62 -13.23
C THR A 299 2.21 16.91 -14.42
N GLU A 300 0.91 16.63 -14.27
CA GLU A 300 -0.13 16.96 -15.26
C GLU A 300 -0.51 18.45 -15.26
N ARG A 301 0.09 19.27 -14.38
CA ARG A 301 -0.26 20.68 -14.15
C ARG A 301 -1.75 20.88 -13.86
N ARG A 302 -2.38 19.88 -13.24
CA ARG A 302 -3.81 19.86 -12.93
C ARG A 302 -4.02 20.27 -11.48
N ARG A 303 -4.81 21.32 -11.29
CA ARG A 303 -5.35 21.71 -9.97
C ARG A 303 -6.81 21.25 -9.86
N LEU A 304 -7.23 20.90 -8.64
CA LEU A 304 -8.59 20.49 -8.34
C LEU A 304 -9.41 21.69 -7.85
N PRO A 305 -10.76 21.64 -7.87
CA PRO A 305 -11.60 22.72 -7.33
C PRO A 305 -11.54 22.85 -5.78
N PHE A 306 -10.72 22.03 -5.13
CA PHE A 306 -10.47 22.02 -3.69
C PHE A 306 -8.98 21.75 -3.43
N ALA A 307 -8.49 22.15 -2.25
CA ALA A 307 -7.12 21.87 -1.83
C ALA A 307 -6.99 20.43 -1.30
N ILE A 308 -5.79 19.86 -1.37
CA ILE A 308 -5.46 18.58 -0.71
C ILE A 308 -4.49 18.88 0.43
N GLU A 309 -4.81 18.44 1.63
CA GLU A 309 -3.90 18.42 2.77
C GLU A 309 -3.52 16.98 3.09
N VAL A 310 -2.22 16.66 3.02
CA VAL A 310 -1.68 15.35 3.42
C VAL A 310 -0.93 15.51 4.73
N VAL A 311 -1.37 14.77 5.75
CA VAL A 311 -0.77 14.82 7.08
C VAL A 311 -0.06 13.51 7.41
N GLY A 312 1.25 13.59 7.66
CA GLY A 312 2.00 12.57 8.39
C GLY A 312 1.86 12.81 9.88
N PHE A 313 1.03 12.02 10.58
CA PHE A 313 0.82 12.12 12.01
C PHE A 313 2.05 11.63 12.79
N ALA A 314 2.45 12.42 13.78
CA ALA A 314 3.72 12.21 14.48
C ALA A 314 3.68 11.16 15.58
N GLU A 315 2.53 10.96 16.22
CA GLU A 315 2.38 10.04 17.35
C GLU A 315 0.96 9.47 17.32
N GLU A 316 0.88 8.22 16.85
CA GLU A 316 -0.32 7.41 16.85
C GLU A 316 -0.22 6.29 17.86
N GLU A 317 0.94 5.63 17.97
CA GLU A 317 1.08 4.35 18.67
C GLU A 317 1.17 4.48 20.19
N GLY A 318 1.51 5.67 20.71
CA GLY A 318 1.67 5.93 22.13
C GLY A 318 2.86 5.18 22.74
N GLN A 319 3.92 4.95 21.95
CA GLN A 319 5.03 4.07 22.33
C GLN A 319 5.96 4.70 23.38
N ARG A 320 6.19 6.02 23.27
CA ARG A 320 7.05 6.76 24.19
C ARG A 320 6.28 7.31 25.37
N TYR A 321 5.14 7.92 25.07
CA TYR A 321 4.22 8.52 26.03
C TYR A 321 2.86 7.87 25.87
N LYS A 322 2.10 7.71 26.95
CA LYS A 322 0.72 7.20 26.93
C LYS A 322 -0.24 8.30 26.44
N ALA A 323 0.04 8.83 25.27
CA ALA A 323 -0.62 9.93 24.57
C ALA A 323 -0.92 9.50 23.13
N THR A 324 -1.50 8.30 22.98
CA THR A 324 -1.96 7.73 21.71
C THR A 324 -2.80 8.76 20.96
N PHE A 325 -2.54 8.89 19.66
CA PHE A 325 -3.22 9.84 18.77
C PHE A 325 -2.97 11.34 19.05
N LEU A 326 -1.87 11.73 19.71
CA LEU A 326 -1.51 13.15 19.92
C LEU A 326 -1.61 13.98 18.63
N GLY A 327 -1.07 13.46 17.53
CA GLY A 327 -1.04 14.16 16.23
C GLY A 327 -2.43 14.51 15.71
N SER A 328 -3.32 13.51 15.61
CA SER A 328 -4.71 13.73 15.18
C SER A 328 -5.59 14.38 16.24
N GLY A 329 -5.27 14.19 17.52
CA GLY A 329 -5.94 14.84 18.65
C GLY A 329 -5.77 16.35 18.56
N ALA A 330 -4.56 16.82 18.27
CA ALA A 330 -4.28 18.24 18.07
C ALA A 330 -5.13 18.86 16.95
N LEU A 331 -5.24 18.19 15.80
CA LEU A 331 -6.05 18.70 14.68
C LEU A 331 -7.55 18.72 14.98
N THR A 332 -8.03 17.86 15.89
CA THR A 332 -9.46 17.74 16.21
C THR A 332 -9.86 18.44 17.52
N GLY A 333 -8.90 19.04 18.24
CA GLY A 333 -9.13 19.69 19.54
C GLY A 333 -9.23 18.70 20.71
N HIS A 334 -8.89 17.42 20.53
CA HIS A 334 -8.92 16.38 21.57
C HIS A 334 -7.51 16.13 22.14
N VAL A 335 -6.94 17.13 22.80
CA VAL A 335 -5.64 17.01 23.46
C VAL A 335 -5.83 17.05 24.97
N ASN A 336 -5.24 16.09 25.68
CA ASN A 336 -5.21 16.13 27.14
C ASN A 336 -4.07 17.05 27.61
N PRO A 337 -4.36 18.12 28.37
CA PRO A 337 -3.34 19.03 28.89
C PRO A 337 -2.21 18.35 29.66
N THR A 338 -2.50 17.22 30.32
CA THR A 338 -1.51 16.49 31.14
C THR A 338 -0.49 15.71 30.33
N TRP A 339 -0.70 15.54 29.01
CA TRP A 339 0.23 14.79 28.15
C TRP A 339 1.63 15.42 28.11
N LEU A 340 1.72 16.75 28.14
CA LEU A 340 3.01 17.46 28.10
C LEU A 340 3.91 17.13 29.31
N ASP A 341 3.31 16.79 30.45
CA ASP A 341 4.03 16.51 31.69
C ASP A 341 4.27 15.00 31.91
N GLN A 342 3.77 14.14 31.02
CA GLN A 342 4.09 12.71 31.06
C GLN A 342 5.58 12.48 30.81
N GLN A 343 6.16 11.56 31.57
CA GLN A 343 7.54 11.13 31.42
C GLN A 343 7.62 9.81 30.66
N ASP A 344 8.66 9.66 29.86
CA ASP A 344 9.03 8.37 29.26
C ASP A 344 9.79 7.49 30.28
N ALA A 345 10.27 6.34 29.83
CA ALA A 345 10.99 5.38 30.68
C ALA A 345 12.29 5.94 31.28
N ASP A 346 12.86 6.99 30.67
CA ASP A 346 14.10 7.63 31.11
C ASP A 346 13.83 8.91 31.95
N GLY A 347 12.56 9.19 32.26
CA GLY A 347 12.15 10.36 33.05
C GLY A 347 12.05 11.66 32.23
N ILE A 348 12.18 11.61 30.90
CA ILE A 348 12.11 12.79 30.03
C ILE A 348 10.65 13.13 29.77
N THR A 349 10.23 14.34 30.15
CA THR A 349 8.86 14.80 29.88
C THR A 349 8.62 15.02 28.38
N MET A 350 7.38 14.82 27.92
CA MET A 350 7.01 15.16 26.54
C MET A 350 7.35 16.61 26.21
N ARG A 351 7.13 17.53 27.15
CA ARG A 351 7.51 18.94 27.01
C ARG A 351 9.01 19.10 26.74
N ALA A 352 9.87 18.43 27.52
CA ALA A 352 11.31 18.49 27.33
C ALA A 352 11.73 17.87 25.97
N ALA A 353 11.11 16.76 25.57
CA ALA A 353 11.35 16.15 24.26
C ALA A 353 10.94 17.08 23.10
N MET A 354 9.79 17.73 23.19
CA MET A 354 9.31 18.73 22.22
C MET A 354 10.26 19.93 22.13
N GLN A 355 10.68 20.48 23.26
CA GLN A 355 11.64 21.59 23.31
C GLN A 355 12.99 21.21 22.70
N HIS A 356 13.49 20.02 23.01
CA HIS A 356 14.73 19.50 22.43
C HIS A 356 14.60 19.30 20.90
N ALA A 357 13.41 18.96 20.41
CA ALA A 357 13.11 18.87 18.98
C ALA A 357 12.87 20.25 18.32
N GLY A 358 12.95 21.36 19.07
CA GLY A 358 12.69 22.71 18.57
C GLY A 358 11.21 23.07 18.42
N LEU A 359 10.31 22.26 19.00
CA LEU A 359 8.87 22.52 19.00
C LEU A 359 8.46 23.42 20.18
N PRO A 360 7.36 24.19 20.07
CA PRO A 360 6.96 25.15 21.11
C PRO A 360 6.68 24.54 22.48
N ALA A 361 6.17 23.30 22.52
CA ALA A 361 5.84 22.58 23.75
C ALA A 361 4.86 23.33 24.70
N THR A 362 3.93 24.09 24.13
CA THR A 362 2.87 24.81 24.88
C THR A 362 1.48 24.33 24.46
N LEU A 363 0.53 24.36 25.38
CA LEU A 363 -0.87 24.00 25.08
C LEU A 363 -1.51 24.97 24.09
N GLU A 364 -1.12 26.25 24.13
CA GLU A 364 -1.57 27.26 23.18
C GLU A 364 -1.17 26.90 21.74
N ALA A 365 0.10 26.55 21.52
CA ALA A 365 0.59 26.18 20.20
C ALA A 365 -0.07 24.89 19.69
N VAL A 366 -0.34 23.93 20.58
CA VAL A 366 -1.05 22.69 20.22
C VAL A 366 -2.52 22.97 19.90
N ALA A 367 -3.20 23.80 20.70
CA ALA A 367 -4.60 24.17 20.47
C ALA A 367 -4.78 24.96 19.15
N ALA A 368 -3.78 25.77 18.77
CA ALA A 368 -3.78 26.50 17.50
C ALA A 368 -3.76 25.58 16.26
N LEU A 369 -3.45 24.29 16.41
CA LEU A 369 -3.48 23.32 15.32
C LEU A 369 -4.90 22.85 14.97
N GLN A 370 -5.90 23.11 15.81
CA GLN A 370 -7.25 22.65 15.60
C GLN A 370 -7.79 23.14 14.25
N ARG A 371 -8.27 22.19 13.43
CA ARG A 371 -8.87 22.47 12.14
C ARG A 371 -10.34 22.86 12.32
N ASP A 372 -10.78 23.85 11.55
CA ASP A 372 -12.19 24.23 11.45
C ASP A 372 -12.91 23.31 10.46
N PRO A 373 -13.87 22.46 10.91
CA PRO A 373 -14.57 21.52 10.04
C PRO A 373 -15.30 22.18 8.87
N ALA A 374 -15.74 23.43 9.00
CA ALA A 374 -16.44 24.13 7.93
C ALA A 374 -15.58 24.31 6.67
N LYS A 375 -14.24 24.33 6.84
CA LYS A 375 -13.26 24.49 5.76
C LYS A 375 -12.92 23.19 5.03
N TYR A 376 -13.40 22.03 5.49
CA TYR A 376 -13.06 20.74 4.90
C TYR A 376 -14.25 20.11 4.17
N LEU A 377 -13.96 19.42 3.06
CA LEU A 377 -14.93 18.60 2.33
C LEU A 377 -15.14 17.26 3.03
N ALA A 378 -14.04 16.63 3.43
CA ALA A 378 -13.97 15.36 4.13
C ALA A 378 -12.58 15.19 4.74
N SER A 379 -12.47 14.26 5.68
CA SER A 379 -11.19 13.78 6.23
C SER A 379 -11.15 12.26 6.20
N SER A 380 -10.07 11.67 5.71
CA SER A 380 -9.85 10.21 5.76
C SER A 380 -8.48 9.88 6.31
N LYS A 381 -8.40 8.94 7.26
CA LYS A 381 -7.14 8.34 7.68
C LYS A 381 -6.94 6.99 7.01
N CYS A 382 -5.83 6.79 6.31
CA CYS A 382 -5.59 5.58 5.52
C CYS A 382 -4.66 4.63 6.28
N THR A 383 -5.13 3.40 6.55
CA THR A 383 -4.38 2.36 7.26
C THR A 383 -4.07 1.18 6.34
N SER A 384 -2.92 0.53 6.53
CA SER A 384 -2.42 -0.58 5.70
C SER A 384 -3.30 -1.86 5.78
N ASN A 385 -4.04 -2.05 6.88
CA ASN A 385 -4.83 -3.25 7.15
C ASN A 385 -6.31 -3.10 6.76
N ARG A 386 -6.62 -3.41 5.49
CA ARG A 386 -7.92 -3.19 4.83
C ARG A 386 -8.31 -1.71 4.85
N ALA A 387 -8.81 -1.20 3.74
CA ALA A 387 -9.54 0.05 3.71
C ALA A 387 -10.85 -0.06 4.52
N ARG A 388 -10.76 -0.24 5.85
CA ARG A 388 -11.82 0.21 6.74
C ARG A 388 -11.55 1.69 6.93
N CYS A 389 -12.42 2.54 6.38
CA CYS A 389 -12.64 3.82 7.04
C CYS A 389 -12.87 3.49 8.51
N CYS A 390 -12.02 3.96 9.41
CA CYS A 390 -12.22 3.80 10.85
C CYS A 390 -13.51 4.53 11.25
N ALA A 391 -14.65 3.85 11.12
CA ALA A 391 -15.94 4.26 11.64
C ALA A 391 -16.08 3.90 13.14
N ASN A 392 -14.96 3.84 13.88
CA ASN A 392 -14.95 3.72 15.33
C ASN A 392 -14.50 5.06 15.90
N SER A 393 -15.39 5.72 16.66
CA SER A 393 -15.27 6.87 17.59
C SER A 393 -14.32 8.05 17.29
N THR A 394 -13.21 7.89 16.58
CA THR A 394 -12.23 8.91 16.19
C THR A 394 -12.59 9.63 14.88
N CYS A 395 -13.43 9.05 14.02
CA CYS A 395 -14.03 9.74 12.87
C CYS A 395 -15.43 10.31 13.20
N ARG A 396 -15.55 11.20 14.19
CA ARG A 396 -16.75 12.05 14.39
C ARG A 396 -16.74 13.32 13.52
N TRP A 397 -16.26 13.22 12.28
CA TRP A 397 -16.29 14.34 11.33
C TRP A 397 -17.39 14.17 10.26
N ALA A 398 -17.82 12.93 9.97
CA ALA A 398 -18.85 12.66 8.98
C ALA A 398 -20.30 12.87 9.49
N SER A 399 -20.51 13.08 10.80
CA SER A 399 -21.85 13.15 11.42
C SER A 399 -22.37 14.58 11.68
N SER A 400 -21.60 15.62 11.38
CA SER A 400 -21.97 17.03 11.60
C SER A 400 -22.23 17.84 10.33
N LEU A 401 -22.13 17.25 9.15
CA LEU A 401 -22.49 17.90 7.89
C LEU A 401 -23.99 17.70 7.60
N PRO A 402 -24.76 18.76 7.24
CA PRO A 402 -26.15 18.61 6.85
C PRO A 402 -26.24 17.67 5.64
N SER A 403 -27.11 16.67 5.76
CA SER A 403 -27.36 15.64 4.75
C SER A 403 -27.66 16.25 3.38
N THR A 404 -26.70 16.19 2.47
CA THR A 404 -26.94 16.39 1.04
C THR A 404 -27.14 15.03 0.36
N PRO A 405 -28.06 14.87 -0.61
CA PRO A 405 -28.60 13.55 -0.98
C PRO A 405 -27.68 12.66 -1.85
N ALA A 406 -26.39 12.96 -1.97
CA ALA A 406 -25.52 12.32 -2.97
C ALA A 406 -24.48 11.32 -2.39
N CYS A 407 -24.45 11.07 -1.08
CA CYS A 407 -23.56 10.08 -0.48
C CYS A 407 -24.35 8.81 -0.13
N ALA A 408 -24.53 7.93 -1.12
CA ALA A 408 -25.13 6.62 -0.91
C ALA A 408 -24.20 5.76 -0.04
N THR A 409 -24.68 5.50 1.17
CA THR A 409 -24.26 4.51 2.14
C THR A 409 -23.80 3.19 1.51
N TRP A 410 -22.58 2.76 1.81
CA TRP A 410 -22.18 1.35 1.77
C TRP A 410 -21.68 0.94 3.16
N ALA A 411 -22.62 0.47 3.98
CA ALA A 411 -22.35 -0.22 5.23
C ALA A 411 -23.27 -1.45 5.30
N LYS A 412 -22.73 -2.61 4.94
CA LYS A 412 -23.02 -3.92 5.54
C LYS A 412 -21.75 -4.76 5.46
#